data_AF-A0A540LWC3-F1
#
_entry.id   AF-A0A540LWC3-F1
#
_cell.length_a   1.000
_cell.length_b   1.000
_cell.length_c   1.000
_cell.angle_alpha   90.00
_cell.angle_beta   90.00
_cell.angle_gamma   90.00
#
_symmetry.space_group_name_H-M   'P 1'
#
loop_
_entity.id
_entity.type
_entity.pdbx_description
1 polymer ?
#
loop_
_entity_poly.entity_id
_entity_poly.type
_entity_poly.pdbx_seq_one_letter_code
_entity_poly.pdbx_strand_id
1 'polypeptide(L)'
;MDDEALLTMLTLVKGIGVWSVHMFMIFSLRRPDVLPIGDLGVRKGVKLLYGLKELPKPLEMDELCEKWRPYRSVGSWYMWKYMDAKGVL
;
A
#
# COMPACT_ATOMS: atom_id res chain seq x y z
N MET A 1 -16.59 -4.04 -11.76
CA MET A 1 -15.19 -4.33 -12.10
C MET A 1 -14.46 -4.62 -10.81
N ASP A 2 -13.78 -5.75 -10.75
CA ASP A 2 -12.89 -6.15 -9.66
C ASP A 2 -11.54 -5.41 -9.74
N ASP A 3 -10.76 -5.49 -8.67
CA ASP A 3 -9.53 -4.71 -8.54
C ASP A 3 -8.40 -5.25 -9.43
N GLU A 4 -8.38 -6.56 -9.73
CA GLU A 4 -7.37 -7.17 -10.61
C GLU A 4 -7.58 -6.71 -12.06
N ALA A 5 -8.82 -6.75 -12.55
CA ALA A 5 -9.17 -6.25 -13.88
C ALA A 5 -8.85 -4.75 -14.04
N LEU A 6 -9.10 -3.94 -13.00
CA LEU A 6 -8.75 -2.52 -13.01
C LEU A 6 -7.23 -2.32 -13.13
N LEU A 7 -6.45 -3.11 -12.37
CA LEU A 7 -4.99 -3.04 -12.39
C LEU A 7 -4.43 -3.45 -13.76
N THR A 8 -4.91 -4.55 -14.34
CA THR A 8 -4.50 -4.97 -15.68
C THR A 8 -4.82 -3.91 -16.71
N MET A 9 -6.04 -3.35 -16.71
CA MET A 9 -6.41 -2.37 -17.74
C MET A 9 -5.66 -1.05 -17.62
N LEU A 10 -5.48 -0.52 -16.41
CA LEU A 10 -4.81 0.77 -16.23
C LEU A 10 -3.31 0.70 -16.48
N THR A 11 -2.66 -0.43 -16.17
CA THR A 11 -1.22 -0.61 -16.41
C THR A 11 -0.85 -0.72 -17.89
N LEU A 12 -1.81 -0.92 -18.79
CA LEU A 12 -1.58 -0.85 -20.24
C LEU A 12 -1.28 0.57 -20.74
N VAL A 13 -1.66 1.60 -19.98
CA VAL A 13 -1.42 3.00 -20.35
C VAL A 13 0.03 3.36 -20.02
N LYS A 14 0.80 3.76 -21.04
CA LYS A 14 2.20 4.18 -20.86
C LYS A 14 2.30 5.28 -19.80
N GLY A 15 3.10 5.04 -18.76
CA GLY A 15 3.30 5.96 -17.63
C GLY A 15 2.47 5.63 -16.39
N ILE A 16 1.53 4.68 -16.47
CA ILE A 16 0.76 4.20 -15.32
C ILE A 16 1.33 2.86 -14.83
N GLY A 17 2.01 2.89 -13.68
CA GLY A 17 2.50 1.69 -13.01
C GLY A 17 1.53 1.16 -11.94
N VAL A 18 1.83 -0.01 -11.40
CA VAL A 18 1.05 -0.66 -10.31
C VAL A 18 0.84 0.28 -9.11
N TRP A 19 1.89 1.01 -8.71
CA TRP A 19 1.79 1.98 -7.62
C TRP A 19 0.75 3.07 -7.92
N SER A 20 0.76 3.64 -9.13
CA SER A 20 -0.19 4.67 -9.54
C SER A 20 -1.63 4.16 -9.52
N VAL A 21 -1.84 2.91 -9.95
CA VAL A 21 -3.15 2.25 -9.85
C VAL A 21 -3.61 2.12 -8.40
N HIS A 22 -2.74 1.68 -7.49
CA HIS A 22 -3.08 1.60 -6.07
C HIS A 22 -3.45 2.97 -5.50
N MET A 23 -2.72 4.04 -5.87
CA MET A 23 -3.06 5.40 -5.44
C MET A 23 -4.44 5.81 -5.96
N PHE A 24 -4.75 5.50 -7.22
CA PHE A 24 -6.06 5.76 -7.81
C PHE A 24 -7.18 4.99 -7.10
N MET A 25 -6.97 3.70 -6.79
CA MET A 25 -7.94 2.87 -6.07
C MET A 25 -8.23 3.43 -4.66
N ILE A 26 -7.20 3.86 -3.94
CA ILE A 26 -7.33 4.38 -2.56
C ILE A 26 -8.01 5.76 -2.56
N PHE A 27 -7.49 6.71 -3.34
CA PHE A 27 -7.89 8.11 -3.23
C PHE A 27 -9.09 8.50 -4.10
N SER A 28 -9.22 7.92 -5.30
CA SER A 28 -10.30 8.26 -6.23
C SER A 28 -11.48 7.31 -6.11
N LEU A 29 -11.21 6.00 -6.06
CA LEU A 29 -12.27 4.98 -6.00
C LEU A 29 -12.67 4.61 -4.57
N ARG A 30 -11.91 5.05 -3.56
CA ARG A 30 -12.17 4.77 -2.13
C ARG A 30 -12.31 3.27 -1.83
N ARG A 31 -11.52 2.43 -2.51
CA ARG A 31 -11.45 0.99 -2.22
C ARG A 31 -10.87 0.81 -0.81
N PRO A 32 -11.54 0.08 0.10
CA PRO A 32 -11.10 -0.03 1.49
C PRO A 32 -9.94 -1.01 1.69
N ASP A 33 -9.76 -1.97 0.78
CA ASP A 33 -8.87 -3.13 0.98
C ASP A 33 -7.68 -3.19 0.01
N VAL A 34 -7.01 -2.06 -0.21
CA VAL A 34 -5.80 -1.97 -1.06
C VAL A 34 -4.56 -1.81 -0.19
N LEU A 35 -3.58 -2.70 -0.40
CA LEU A 35 -2.25 -2.63 0.20
C LEU A 35 -1.21 -2.29 -0.88
N PRO A 36 -0.62 -1.08 -0.88
CA PRO A 36 0.37 -0.71 -1.88
C PRO A 36 1.75 -1.28 -1.50
N ILE A 37 1.94 -2.59 -1.71
CA ILE A 37 3.18 -3.33 -1.35
C ILE A 37 4.47 -2.77 -1.96
N GLY A 38 4.38 -1.98 -3.03
CA GLY A 38 5.52 -1.30 -3.66
C GLY A 38 5.83 0.09 -3.08
N ASP A 39 4.97 0.63 -2.21
CA ASP A 39 5.13 1.97 -1.64
C ASP A 39 6.20 1.99 -0.54
N LEU A 40 7.24 2.80 -0.75
CA LEU A 40 8.37 2.87 0.20
C LEU A 40 7.96 3.46 1.55
N GLY A 41 7.03 4.41 1.58
CA GLY A 41 6.52 5.03 2.81
C GLY A 41 5.76 4.01 3.64
N VAL A 42 4.83 3.26 3.01
CA VAL A 42 4.07 2.20 3.68
C VAL A 42 5.00 1.10 4.19
N ARG A 43 5.94 0.61 3.37
CA ARG A 43 6.89 -0.43 3.78
C ARG A 43 7.76 0.00 4.95
N LYS A 44 8.22 1.27 4.97
CA LYS A 44 8.98 1.84 6.10
C LYS A 44 8.09 1.93 7.35
N GLY A 45 6.83 2.33 7.20
CA GLY A 45 5.87 2.37 8.30
C GLY A 45 5.64 0.99 8.92
N VAL A 46 5.42 -0.02 8.07
CA VAL A 46 5.28 -1.43 8.50
C VAL A 46 6.54 -1.92 9.20
N LYS A 47 7.73 -1.65 8.64
CA LYS A 47 9.00 -1.99 9.28
C LYS A 47 9.05 -1.46 10.72
N LEU A 48 8.72 -0.18 10.91
CA LEU A 48 8.76 0.45 12.23
C LEU A 48 7.65 -0.06 13.16
N LEU A 49 6.44 -0.27 12.64
CA LEU A 49 5.28 -0.76 13.41
C LEU A 49 5.55 -2.14 14.01
N TYR A 50 6.17 -3.04 13.22
CA TYR A 50 6.46 -4.42 13.63
C TYR A 50 7.88 -4.61 14.17
N GLY A 51 8.68 -3.54 14.32
CA GLY A 51 10.04 -3.61 14.85
C GLY A 51 11.01 -4.45 13.99
N LEU A 52 10.82 -4.47 12.67
CA LEU A 52 11.62 -5.28 11.76
C LEU A 52 13.01 -4.66 11.54
N LYS A 53 14.04 -5.50 11.45
CA LYS A 53 15.42 -5.06 11.19
C LYS A 53 15.60 -4.53 9.76
N GLU A 54 14.96 -5.18 8.80
CA GLU A 54 15.03 -4.86 7.37
C GLU A 54 13.68 -4.39 6.82
N LEU A 55 13.70 -3.86 5.59
CA LEU A 55 12.47 -3.45 4.92
C LEU A 55 11.71 -4.70 4.44
N PRO A 56 10.45 -4.92 4.87
CA PRO A 56 9.71 -6.14 4.53
C PRO A 56 9.57 -6.28 3.01
N LYS A 57 9.79 -7.49 2.50
CA LYS A 57 9.59 -7.85 1.09
C LYS A 57 8.08 -7.91 0.76
N PRO A 58 7.71 -7.90 -0.54
CA PRO A 58 6.30 -7.94 -0.95
C PRO A 58 5.48 -9.09 -0.34
N LEU A 59 6.05 -10.29 -0.24
CA LEU A 59 5.36 -11.44 0.37
C LEU A 59 5.16 -11.26 1.88
N GLU A 60 6.20 -10.81 2.59
CA GLU A 60 6.12 -10.53 4.03
C GLU A 60 5.13 -9.40 4.33
N MET A 61 5.03 -8.41 3.45
CA MET A 61 4.04 -7.34 3.56
C MET A 61 2.60 -7.89 3.55
N ASP A 62 2.30 -8.84 2.66
CA ASP A 62 0.96 -9.42 2.55
C ASP A 62 0.61 -10.21 3.82
N GLU A 63 1.52 -11.05 4.30
CA GLU A 63 1.35 -11.82 5.54
C GLU A 63 1.18 -10.92 6.77
N LEU A 64 2.04 -9.91 6.94
CA LEU A 64 2.00 -8.99 8.09
C LEU A 64 0.73 -8.14 8.12
N CYS A 65 0.21 -7.78 6.95
CA CYS A 65 -0.93 -6.89 6.81
C CYS A 65 -2.26 -7.63 6.60
N GLU A 66 -2.28 -8.96 6.63
CA GLU A 66 -3.50 -9.74 6.45
C GLU A 66 -4.56 -9.40 7.52
N LYS A 67 -4.12 -9.18 8.76
CA LYS A 67 -4.99 -8.74 9.86
C LYS A 67 -5.59 -7.34 9.69
N TRP A 68 -5.15 -6.56 8.70
CA TRP A 68 -5.74 -5.25 8.40
C TRP A 68 -6.97 -5.38 7.50
N ARG A 69 -7.24 -6.54 6.92
CA ARG A 69 -8.47 -6.77 6.15
C ARG A 69 -9.71 -6.57 7.03
N PRO A 70 -10.81 -6.05 6.46
CA PRO A 70 -10.99 -5.64 5.05
C PRO A 70 -10.60 -4.17 4.79
N TYR A 71 -9.72 -3.57 5.61
CA TYR A 71 -9.41 -2.14 5.63
C TYR A 71 -7.92 -1.84 5.42
N ARG A 72 -7.23 -2.61 4.56
CA ARG A 72 -5.79 -2.41 4.28
C ARG A 72 -5.44 -1.00 3.77
N SER A 73 -6.37 -0.30 3.13
CA SER A 73 -6.16 1.10 2.71
C SER A 73 -6.08 2.05 3.90
N VAL A 74 -6.87 1.80 4.96
CA VAL A 74 -6.79 2.56 6.21
C VAL A 74 -5.46 2.29 6.91
N GLY A 75 -5.05 1.02 6.99
CA GLY A 75 -3.73 0.65 7.53
C GLY A 75 -2.58 1.34 6.79
N SER A 76 -2.63 1.36 5.46
CA SER A 76 -1.66 2.05 4.60
C SER A 76 -1.64 3.56 4.88
N TRP A 77 -2.81 4.18 5.04
CA TRP A 77 -2.92 5.59 5.39
C TRP A 77 -2.27 5.92 6.74
N TYR A 78 -2.48 5.08 7.76
CA TYR A 78 -1.81 5.23 9.04
C TYR A 78 -0.29 5.08 8.92
N MET A 79 0.22 4.24 8.01
CA MET A 79 1.66 4.13 7.79
C MET A 79 2.24 5.42 7.22
N TRP A 80 1.59 6.05 6.25
CA TRP A 80 2.00 7.38 5.78
C TRP A 80 1.99 8.41 6.92
N LYS A 81 0.92 8.46 7.72
CA LYS A 81 0.85 9.36 8.88
C LYS A 81 1.91 9.08 9.94
N TYR A 82 2.26 7.82 10.13
CA TYR A 82 3.33 7.45 11.04
C TYR A 82 4.70 7.92 10.53
N MET A 83 4.95 7.80 9.22
CA MET A 83 6.18 8.29 8.61
C MET A 83 6.27 9.83 8.61
N ASP A 84 5.16 10.53 8.34
CA ASP A 84 5.05 12.00 8.43
C ASP A 84 5.40 12.46 9.86
N ALA A 85 4.81 11.83 10.88
CA ALA A 85 5.04 12.18 12.28
C ALA A 85 6.48 11.96 12.76
N LYS A 86 7.24 11.11 12.07
CA LYS A 86 8.66 10.86 12.35
C LYS A 86 9.60 11.76 11.54
N GLY A 87 9.09 12.58 10.62
CA GLY A 87 9.89 13.47 9.76
C GLY A 87 10.72 12.70 8.73
N VAL A 88 10.25 11.53 8.27
CA VAL A 88 11.00 10.63 7.38
C VAL A 88 10.43 10.62 5.95
N LEU A 89 9.28 11.26 5.74
CA LEU A 89 8.72 11.60 4.43
C LEU A 89 8.89 13.09 4.15
#